data_AF-A0A8C3KID8-F1
#
_entry.id   AF-A0A8C3KID8-F1
#
_cell.length_a   1.000
_cell.length_b   1.000
_cell.length_c   1.000
_cell.angle_alpha   90.00
_cell.angle_beta   90.00
_cell.angle_gamma   90.00
#
_symmetry.space_group_name_H-M   'P 1'
#
loop_
_entity.id
_entity.type
_entity.pdbx_description
1 polymer ?
#
loop_
_entity_poly.entity_id
_entity_poly.type
_entity_poly.pdbx_seq_one_letter_code
_entity_poly.pdbx_strand_id
1 'polypeptide(L)' 'MELLPIILLLLLTGTIIGGSPCIPFSQPWQVYIYSPVLCGGILLRDNWVLTAAHCNSSNPQLPSSYL' A
#
# COMPACT_ATOMS: atom_id res chain seq x y z
N MET A 1 -31.52 -2.34 0.99
CA MET A 1 -31.32 -0.88 0.81
C MET A 1 -30.20 -0.30 1.67
N GLU A 2 -29.49 -1.10 2.49
CA GLU A 2 -28.42 -0.61 3.39
C GLU A 2 -26.99 -0.99 2.93
N LEU A 3 -26.83 -1.72 1.82
CA LEU A 3 -25.49 -2.13 1.35
C LEU A 3 -24.81 -1.06 0.48
N LEU A 4 -25.59 -0.20 -0.19
CA LEU A 4 -25.06 0.89 -1.00
C LEU A 4 -24.18 1.88 -0.21
N PRO A 5 -24.56 2.35 1.00
CA PRO A 5 -23.73 3.27 1.77
C PRO A 5 -22.45 2.59 2.30
N ILE A 6 -22.49 1.30 2.64
CA ILE A 6 -21.30 0.54 3.06
C ILE A 6 -20.33 0.36 1.89
N ILE A 7 -20.84 -0.03 0.72
CA ILE A 7 -20.04 -0.16 -0.51
C ILE A 7 -19.45 1.21 -0.90
N LEU A 8 -20.22 2.29 -0.83
CA LEU A 8 -19.76 3.64 -1.12
C LEU A 8 -18.67 4.09 -0.12
N LEU A 9 -18.82 3.78 1.17
CA LEU A 9 -17.81 4.08 2.20
C LEU A 9 -16.51 3.29 1.99
N LEU A 10 -16.59 2.01 1.63
CA LEU A 10 -15.41 1.19 1.33
C LEU A 10 -14.66 1.70 0.09
N LEU A 11 -15.40 2.14 -0.94
CA LEU A 11 -14.80 2.64 -2.18
C LEU A 11 -14.14 4.03 -2.03
N LEU A 12 -14.63 4.87 -1.12
CA LEU A 12 -14.14 6.25 -0.95
C LEU A 12 -12.95 6.39 0.02
N THR A 13 -12.71 5.40 0.88
CA THR A 13 -11.77 5.53 2.01
C THR A 13 -10.37 4.96 1.75
N GLY A 14 -10.14 4.29 0.62
CA GLY A 14 -8.84 3.66 0.33
C GLY A 14 -8.43 2.63 1.41
N THR A 15 -9.40 1.89 1.92
CA THR A 15 -9.21 0.96 3.05
C THR A 15 -8.87 -0.45 2.56
N ILE A 16 -8.23 -1.23 3.44
CA ILE A 16 -8.00 -2.65 3.20
C ILE A 16 -9.34 -3.39 3.33
N ILE A 17 -9.78 -4.05 2.24
CA ILE A 17 -11.05 -4.78 2.20
C ILE A 17 -11.04 -5.89 3.25
N GLY A 18 -12.05 -5.90 4.14
CA GLY A 18 -12.15 -6.86 5.24
C GLY A 18 -11.14 -6.63 6.38
N GLY A 19 -10.36 -5.55 6.32
CA GLY A 19 -9.41 -5.19 7.36
C GLY A 19 -10.03 -4.39 8.50
N SER A 20 -9.24 -4.24 9.57
CA SER A 20 -9.51 -3.31 10.67
C SER A 20 -8.32 -2.36 10.85
N PRO A 21 -8.52 -1.16 11.41
CA PRO A 21 -7.42 -0.28 11.78
C PRO A 21 -6.38 -0.99 12.65
N CYS A 22 -5.11 -0.71 12.38
CA CYS A 22 -4.01 -1.20 13.19
C CYS A 22 -3.91 -0.42 14.51
N ILE A 23 -3.47 -1.08 15.60
CA ILE A 23 -3.11 -0.37 16.83
C ILE A 23 -1.94 0.59 16.49
N PRO A 24 -1.95 1.85 16.95
CA PRO A 24 -0.84 2.76 16.69
C PRO A 24 0.50 2.14 17.06
N PHE A 25 1.51 2.29 16.18
CA PHE A 25 2.85 1.75 16.31
C PHE A 25 2.98 0.21 16.35
N SER A 26 1.90 -0.56 16.15
CA SER A 26 1.98 -2.03 16.13
C SER A 26 2.75 -2.60 14.93
N GLN A 27 2.76 -1.86 13.81
CA GLN A 27 3.49 -2.22 12.58
C GLN A 27 4.64 -1.22 12.37
N PRO A 28 5.68 -1.23 13.23
CA PRO A 28 6.75 -0.23 13.19
C PRO A 28 7.58 -0.30 11.90
N TRP A 29 7.52 -1.43 11.18
CA TRP A 29 8.16 -1.61 9.89
C TRP A 29 7.34 -1.07 8.71
N GLN A 30 6.08 -0.67 8.89
CA GLN A 30 5.23 -0.23 7.78
C GLN A 30 5.73 1.11 7.23
N VAL A 31 5.97 1.17 5.93
CA VAL A 31 6.38 2.38 5.22
C VAL A 31 5.31 2.77 4.20
N TYR A 32 4.97 4.04 4.18
CA TYR A 32 4.18 4.66 3.11
C TYR A 32 5.12 5.28 2.07
N ILE A 33 5.02 4.83 0.83
CA ILE A 33 5.80 5.34 -0.29
C ILE A 33 4.92 6.30 -1.08
N TYR A 34 5.32 7.58 -1.11
CA TYR A 34 4.59 8.66 -1.78
C TYR A 34 5.34 9.12 -3.03
N SER A 35 4.69 9.02 -4.20
CA SER A 35 5.12 9.46 -5.54
C SER A 35 5.97 8.46 -6.35
N PRO A 36 5.64 8.19 -7.65
CA PRO A 36 4.49 8.60 -8.46
C PRO A 36 3.29 7.62 -8.33
N VAL A 37 3.49 6.50 -7.64
CA VAL A 37 2.44 5.54 -7.29
C VAL A 37 2.33 5.45 -5.77
N LEU A 38 1.11 5.28 -5.26
CA LEU A 38 0.89 5.02 -3.84
C LEU A 38 1.21 3.55 -3.57
N CYS A 39 2.25 3.30 -2.79
CA CYS A 39 2.69 1.95 -2.45
C CYS A 39 2.99 1.80 -0.97
N GLY A 40 3.04 0.54 -0.52
CA GLY A 40 3.56 0.15 0.78
C GLY A 40 4.98 -0.38 0.70
N GLY A 41 5.65 -0.44 1.85
CA GLY A 41 6.94 -1.08 2.00
C GLY A 41 7.20 -1.53 3.43
N ILE A 42 8.31 -2.24 3.63
CA ILE A 42 8.78 -2.76 4.91
C ILE A 42 10.18 -2.19 5.20
N LEU A 43 10.35 -1.51 6.33
CA LEU A 43 11.65 -1.08 6.83
C LEU A 43 12.44 -2.31 7.32
N LEU A 44 13.47 -2.70 6.58
CA LEU A 44 14.34 -3.83 6.92
C LEU A 44 15.54 -3.44 7.79
N ARG A 45 16.05 -2.21 7.59
CA ARG A 45 17.11 -1.56 8.38
C ARG A 45 16.93 -0.05 8.30
N ASP A 46 17.67 0.69 9.13
CA ASP A 46 17.61 2.15 9.28
C ASP A 46 17.45 2.95 7.97
N ASN A 47 18.04 2.48 6.86
CA ASN A 47 17.97 3.14 5.55
C ASN A 47 17.58 2.19 4.39
N TRP A 48 16.97 1.04 4.68
CA TRP A 48 16.61 0.04 3.67
C TRP A 48 15.13 -0.32 3.74
N VAL A 49 14.38 0.01 2.69
CA VAL A 49 12.96 -0.34 2.53
C VAL A 49 12.80 -1.38 1.43
N LEU A 50 12.13 -2.49 1.74
CA LEU A 50 11.68 -3.48 0.76
C LEU A 50 10.28 -3.11 0.25
N THR A 51 10.07 -3.15 -1.06
CA THR A 51 8.78 -2.91 -1.71
C THR A 51 8.64 -3.75 -2.99
N ALA A 52 7.48 -3.70 -3.64
CA ALA A 52 7.28 -4.35 -4.92
C ALA A 52 8.07 -3.64 -6.03
N ALA A 53 8.63 -4.39 -6.98
CA ALA A 53 9.45 -3.83 -8.06
C ALA A 53 8.68 -2.78 -8.91
N HIS A 54 7.38 -3.00 -9.14
CA HIS A 54 6.53 -2.08 -9.90
C HIS A 54 6.21 -0.77 -9.15
N CYS A 55 6.53 -0.67 -7.85
CA CYS A 55 6.39 0.58 -7.09
C CYS A 55 7.51 1.59 -7.39
N ASN A 56 8.54 1.19 -8.14
CA ASN A 56 9.65 2.07 -8.49
C ASN A 56 9.25 3.07 -9.59
N SER A 57 9.32 4.35 -9.25
CA SER A 57 9.04 5.51 -10.10
C SER A 57 9.88 5.63 -11.37
N SER A 58 11.08 5.04 -11.35
CA SER A 58 12.10 5.26 -12.36
C SER A 58 12.02 4.30 -13.55
N ASN A 59 11.12 3.31 -13.54
CA ASN A 59 10.91 2.45 -14.69
C ASN A 59 9.44 2.02 -14.86
N PRO A 60 8.58 2.90 -15.41
CA PRO A 60 7.16 2.63 -15.61
C PRO A 60 6.84 1.46 -16.57
N GLN A 61 7.86 0.87 -17.21
CA GLN A 61 7.69 -0.08 -18.31
C GLN A 61 8.46 -1.40 -18.17
N LEU A 62 9.06 -1.73 -17.02
CA LEU A 62 9.56 -3.11 -16.86
C LEU A 62 8.36 -4.06 -16.75
N PRO A 63 8.06 -4.89 -17.77
CA PRO A 63 6.95 -5.81 -17.69
C PRO A 63 7.27 -6.88 -16.66
N SER A 64 6.27 -7.29 -15.89
CA SER A 64 6.35 -8.29 -14.81
C SER A 64 6.83 -9.68 -15.26
N SER A 65 7.25 -9.85 -16.51
CA SER A 65 7.71 -11.10 -17.13
C SER A 65 9.24 -11.26 -17.13
N TYR A 66 9.99 -10.37 -16.48
CA TYR A 66 11.44 -10.46 -16.32
C TYR A 66 11.88 -10.58 -14.85
N LEU A 67 11.04 -11.21 -14.04
CA LEU A 67 11.36 -11.86 -12.77
C LEU A 67 10.65 -13.21 -12.72
#